data_AF-X0WP88-F1
#
_entry.id   AF-X0WP88-F1
#
_cell.length_a   1.000
_cell.length_b   1.000
_cell.length_c   1.000
_cell.angle_alpha   90.00
_cell.angle_beta   90.00
_cell.angle_gamma   90.00
#
_symmetry.space_group_name_H-M   'P 1'
#
loop_
_entity.id
_entity.type
_entity.pdbx_description
1 polymer ?
#
loop_
_entity_poly.entity_id
_entity_poly.type
_entity_poly.pdbx_seq_one_letter_code
_entity_poly.pdbx_strand_id
1 'polypeptide(L)'
;DRLAGYRDDFRPADCGQVLARAIDWVEVPSWLSPATWRLLGKTLVVKDLSCAAAAAKAAPAGYRFVTLKGDLLEPDGRVRLGAANRAAGVVTRKSELVELQSRQERLDRRIAEMQSRASATGGEIERLDQLRQKLRTVVYEANTERVECSSRINQLAEQIDKLKTEMPIIAADRQDMAAEIEAAAQAEHEAKQAATQLERHSEQREAEVAMLNGQLAEAASRRDQRADELTELKVALGRAEEKEQS
;
A
#
# COMPACT_ATOMS: atom_id res chain seq x y z
N ASP A 1 5.75 66.68 14.66
CA ASP A 1 5.72 68.03 15.29
C ASP A 1 4.71 68.14 16.41
N ARG A 2 5.16 67.94 17.66
CA ARG A 2 4.40 68.34 18.84
C ARG A 2 4.55 69.85 18.99
N LEU A 3 3.54 70.61 18.53
CA LEU A 3 3.47 72.05 18.75
C LEU A 3 3.52 72.34 20.26
N ALA A 4 4.22 73.41 20.63
CA ALA A 4 4.35 73.88 21.99
C ALA A 4 2.96 74.01 22.64
N GLY A 5 2.80 73.48 23.86
CA GLY A 5 1.57 73.62 24.63
C GLY A 5 1.14 75.08 24.69
N TYR A 6 -0.17 75.34 24.73
CA TYR A 6 -0.69 76.70 24.83
C TYR A 6 -0.02 77.43 26.00
N ARG A 7 0.82 78.43 25.69
CA ARG A 7 1.53 79.26 26.68
C ARG A 7 0.81 80.59 26.79
N ASP A 8 0.37 80.88 28.00
CA ASP A 8 -0.07 82.20 28.44
C ASP A 8 0.76 82.52 29.69
N ASP A 9 0.74 83.77 30.14
CA ASP A 9 1.57 84.25 31.26
C ASP A 9 1.19 83.60 32.61
N PHE A 10 0.03 82.94 32.68
CA PHE A 10 -0.46 82.24 33.86
C PHE A 10 -0.10 80.76 33.85
N ARG A 11 0.52 80.22 34.91
CA ARG A 11 0.73 78.77 35.00
C ARG A 11 -0.34 78.14 35.88
N PRO A 12 -0.98 77.03 35.45
CA PRO A 12 -1.94 76.30 36.29
C PRO A 12 -1.36 75.89 37.66
N ALA A 13 -0.03 75.64 37.71
CA ALA A 13 0.69 75.33 38.93
C ALA A 13 0.66 76.46 39.98
N ASP A 14 0.41 77.70 39.57
CA ASP A 14 0.31 78.86 40.46
C ASP A 14 -1.01 78.84 41.26
N CYS A 15 -1.96 77.97 40.88
CA CYS A 15 -3.22 77.73 41.59
C CYS A 15 -3.29 76.27 42.04
N GLY A 16 -3.06 76.00 43.33
CA GLY A 16 -3.05 74.63 43.89
C GLY A 16 -4.36 73.83 43.76
N GLN A 17 -5.44 74.46 43.31
CA GLN A 17 -6.76 73.85 43.10
C GLN A 17 -7.00 73.39 41.65
N VAL A 18 -6.09 73.71 40.73
CA VAL A 18 -6.18 73.38 39.29
C VAL A 18 -5.42 72.10 38.99
N LEU A 19 -6.05 71.16 38.27
CA LEU A 19 -5.46 69.88 37.90
C LEU A 19 -4.63 69.97 36.62
N ALA A 20 -5.18 70.61 35.57
CA ALA A 20 -4.54 70.77 34.27
C ALA A 20 -5.26 71.83 33.44
N ARG A 21 -4.67 72.26 32.31
CA ARG A 21 -5.44 72.94 31.25
C ARG A 21 -6.19 71.89 30.46
N ALA A 22 -7.43 72.18 30.06
CA ALA A 22 -8.23 71.23 29.29
C ALA A 22 -7.55 70.83 27.96
N ILE A 23 -6.77 71.74 27.38
CA ILE A 23 -6.02 71.47 26.17
C ILE A 23 -4.90 70.43 26.34
N ASP A 24 -4.35 70.28 27.54
CA ASP A 24 -3.26 69.32 27.80
C ASP A 24 -3.75 67.87 27.68
N TRP A 25 -5.07 67.66 27.68
CA TRP A 25 -5.72 66.35 27.56
C TRP A 25 -6.36 66.10 26.19
N VAL A 26 -6.11 66.97 25.21
CA VAL A 26 -6.68 66.83 23.87
C VAL A 26 -5.57 66.77 22.83
N GLU A 27 -5.55 65.69 22.04
CA GLU A 27 -4.68 65.59 20.86
C GLU A 27 -5.41 66.13 19.64
N VAL A 28 -4.82 67.15 18.99
CA VAL A 28 -5.35 67.74 17.75
C VAL A 28 -4.27 67.84 16.68
N PRO A 29 -4.63 67.68 15.38
CA PRO A 29 -3.73 67.99 14.27
C PRO A 29 -3.24 69.44 14.31
N SER A 30 -2.01 69.68 13.85
CA SER A 30 -1.32 70.99 13.94
C SER A 30 -2.07 72.15 13.29
N TRP A 31 -2.82 71.90 12.22
CA TRP A 31 -3.59 72.92 11.50
C TRP A 31 -4.84 73.40 12.26
N LEU A 32 -5.33 72.64 13.24
CA LEU A 32 -6.47 73.01 14.10
C LEU A 32 -6.06 73.72 15.38
N SER A 33 -4.75 73.75 15.70
CA SER A 33 -4.24 74.28 16.96
C SER A 33 -4.72 75.71 17.29
N PRO A 34 -4.76 76.68 16.35
CA PRO A 34 -5.25 78.03 16.66
C PRO A 34 -6.72 78.06 17.12
N ALA A 35 -7.56 77.20 16.54
CA ALA A 35 -8.97 77.08 16.94
C ALA A 35 -9.08 76.41 18.31
N THR A 36 -8.34 75.32 18.54
CA THR A 36 -8.32 74.61 19.82
C THR A 36 -7.79 75.47 20.96
N TRP A 37 -6.79 76.32 20.70
CA TRP A 37 -6.25 77.28 21.69
C TRP A 37 -7.32 78.30 22.10
N ARG A 38 -8.07 78.84 21.14
CA ARG A 38 -9.19 79.75 21.44
C ARG A 38 -10.31 79.07 22.20
N LEU A 39 -10.57 77.80 21.91
CA LEU A 39 -11.67 77.04 22.50
C LEU A 39 -11.35 76.40 23.85
N LEU A 40 -10.09 76.03 24.13
CA LEU A 40 -9.73 75.25 25.33
C LEU A 40 -8.51 75.80 26.09
N GLY A 41 -7.80 76.78 25.53
CA GLY A 41 -6.58 77.32 26.14
C GLY A 41 -6.82 78.00 27.49
N LYS A 42 -7.92 78.75 27.63
CA LYS A 42 -8.34 79.41 28.87
C LYS A 42 -9.31 78.59 29.73
N THR A 43 -9.38 77.28 29.50
CA THR A 43 -10.24 76.36 30.24
C THR A 43 -9.39 75.52 31.18
N LEU A 44 -9.62 75.65 32.49
CA LEU A 44 -8.89 74.94 33.53
C LEU A 44 -9.76 73.83 34.10
N VAL A 45 -9.15 72.66 34.35
CA VAL A 45 -9.85 71.52 34.94
C VAL A 45 -9.61 71.52 36.45
N VAL A 46 -10.69 71.40 37.23
CA VAL A 46 -10.66 71.37 38.69
C VAL A 46 -11.43 70.16 39.22
N LYS A 47 -11.22 69.80 40.49
CA LYS A 47 -11.90 68.65 41.11
C LYS A 47 -13.39 68.89 41.30
N ASP A 48 -13.75 70.03 41.89
CA ASP A 48 -15.13 70.42 42.21
C ASP A 48 -15.36 71.94 42.07
N LEU A 49 -16.61 72.39 42.30
CA LEU A 49 -16.97 73.81 42.19
C LEU A 49 -16.37 74.68 43.30
N SER A 50 -16.07 74.10 44.46
CA SER A 50 -15.40 74.81 45.55
C SER A 50 -13.95 75.14 45.15
N CYS A 51 -13.26 74.18 44.53
CA CYS A 51 -11.97 74.37 43.89
C CYS A 51 -12.06 75.42 42.77
N ALA A 52 -13.11 75.39 41.94
CA ALA A 52 -13.34 76.36 40.88
C ALA A 52 -13.43 77.80 41.43
N ALA A 53 -14.24 78.00 42.48
CA ALA A 53 -14.43 79.31 43.09
C ALA A 53 -13.15 79.84 43.78
N ALA A 54 -12.38 78.96 44.40
CA ALA A 54 -11.08 79.33 44.98
C ALA A 54 -10.05 79.68 43.90
N ALA A 55 -9.99 78.90 42.83
CA ALA A 55 -9.08 79.16 41.71
C ALA A 55 -9.45 80.43 40.94
N ALA A 56 -10.74 80.76 40.81
CA ALA A 56 -11.20 81.98 40.15
C ALA A 56 -10.74 83.27 40.83
N LYS A 57 -10.46 83.23 42.14
CA LYS A 57 -9.91 84.39 42.88
C LYS A 57 -8.42 84.60 42.63
N ALA A 58 -7.69 83.53 42.31
CA ALA A 58 -6.24 83.56 42.13
C ALA A 58 -5.83 83.63 40.65
N ALA A 59 -6.69 83.18 39.74
CA ALA A 59 -6.43 83.22 38.31
C ALA A 59 -6.74 84.61 37.71
N PRO A 60 -6.06 85.01 36.61
CA PRO A 60 -6.39 86.21 35.86
C PRO A 60 -7.82 86.19 35.29
N ALA A 61 -8.35 87.38 34.98
CA ALA A 61 -9.66 87.51 34.36
C ALA A 61 -9.73 86.79 33.00
N GLY A 62 -10.90 86.20 32.69
CA GLY A 62 -11.16 85.54 31.41
C GLY A 62 -10.88 84.03 31.39
N TYR A 63 -10.49 83.43 32.53
CA TYR A 63 -10.39 81.98 32.68
C TYR A 63 -11.72 81.37 33.12
N ARG A 64 -12.03 80.19 32.59
CA ARG A 64 -13.17 79.37 32.99
C ARG A 64 -12.71 78.05 33.58
N PHE A 65 -13.51 77.49 34.47
CA PHE A 65 -13.17 76.29 35.22
C PHE A 65 -14.21 75.20 34.99
N VAL A 66 -13.77 74.01 34.60
CA VAL A 66 -14.64 72.85 34.40
C VAL A 66 -14.31 71.77 35.42
N THR A 67 -15.33 71.21 36.06
CA THR A 67 -15.18 70.08 36.98
C THR A 67 -15.09 68.77 36.21
N LEU A 68 -14.58 67.70 36.84
CA LEU A 68 -14.61 66.35 36.26
C LEU A 68 -16.04 65.83 36.00
N LYS A 69 -17.04 66.41 36.68
CA LYS A 69 -18.47 66.11 36.46
C LYS A 69 -19.09 66.93 35.31
N GLY A 70 -18.32 67.87 34.74
CA GLY A 70 -18.74 68.73 33.64
C GLY A 70 -19.58 69.94 34.07
N ASP A 71 -19.50 70.34 35.35
CA ASP A 71 -20.00 71.64 35.80
C ASP A 71 -19.00 72.73 35.39
N LEU A 72 -19.49 73.90 35.00
CA LEU A 72 -18.67 74.98 34.45
C LEU A 72 -18.87 76.26 35.25
N LEU A 73 -17.78 76.88 35.68
CA LEU A 73 -17.73 78.25 36.19
C LEU A 73 -17.13 79.16 35.10
N GLU A 74 -17.95 80.09 34.60
CA GLU A 74 -17.58 81.06 33.57
C GLU A 74 -16.80 82.24 34.19
N PRO A 75 -16.03 83.00 33.38
CA PRO A 75 -15.21 84.11 33.88
C PRO A 75 -16.04 85.25 34.48
N ASP A 76 -17.33 85.34 34.14
CA ASP A 76 -18.29 86.34 34.63
C ASP A 76 -19.02 85.88 35.91
N GLY A 77 -18.60 84.76 36.50
CA GLY A 77 -19.18 84.21 37.73
C GLY A 77 -20.44 83.38 37.49
N ARG A 78 -20.90 83.18 36.25
CA ARG A 78 -22.02 82.29 35.95
C ARG A 78 -21.62 80.83 36.14
N VAL A 79 -22.45 80.08 36.84
CA VAL A 79 -22.27 78.63 37.04
C VAL A 79 -23.27 77.88 36.17
N ARG A 80 -22.79 76.99 35.31
CA ARG A 80 -23.62 75.99 34.62
C ARG A 80 -23.46 74.65 35.32
N LEU A 81 -24.56 74.18 35.89
CA LEU A 81 -24.69 72.86 36.50
C LEU A 81 -25.42 71.93 35.53
N GLY A 82 -24.97 70.68 35.40
CA GLY A 82 -25.74 69.64 34.71
C GLY A 82 -25.81 69.69 33.17
N ALA A 83 -25.03 70.56 32.50
CA ALA A 83 -24.98 70.61 31.03
C ALA A 83 -24.20 69.45 30.38
N ALA A 84 -23.43 68.68 31.16
CA ALA A 84 -22.59 67.58 30.68
C ALA A 84 -23.38 66.41 30.05
N ASN A 85 -24.63 66.20 30.47
CA ASN A 85 -25.39 65.00 30.10
C ASN A 85 -25.82 64.92 28.62
N ARG A 86 -25.74 66.00 27.83
CA ARG A 86 -26.16 65.97 26.40
C ARG A 86 -25.00 65.93 25.40
N ALA A 87 -23.80 66.37 25.77
CA ALA A 87 -22.64 66.45 24.85
C ALA A 87 -21.55 65.39 25.12
N ALA A 88 -21.51 64.79 26.32
CA ALA A 88 -20.53 63.74 26.67
C ALA A 88 -20.60 62.50 25.76
N GLY A 89 -21.77 62.21 25.16
CA GLY A 89 -21.95 61.05 24.30
C GLY A 89 -21.15 61.08 22.99
N VAL A 90 -20.76 62.25 22.47
CA VAL A 90 -20.09 62.32 21.15
C VAL A 90 -18.64 61.83 21.23
N VAL A 91 -17.92 62.16 22.30
CA VAL A 91 -16.53 61.71 22.52
C VAL A 91 -16.50 60.23 22.84
N THR A 92 -17.36 59.77 23.74
CA THR A 92 -17.46 58.34 24.11
C THR A 92 -17.83 57.48 22.90
N ARG A 93 -18.84 57.88 22.10
CA ARG A 93 -19.21 57.17 20.86
C ARG A 93 -18.09 57.13 19.83
N LYS A 94 -17.28 58.19 19.73
CA LYS A 94 -16.12 58.21 18.81
C LYS A 94 -15.05 57.21 19.25
N SER A 95 -14.76 57.13 20.55
CA SER A 95 -13.82 56.12 21.09
C SER A 95 -14.36 54.69 20.92
N GLU A 96 -15.64 54.47 21.18
CA GLU A 96 -16.32 53.18 20.93
C GLU A 96 -16.25 52.78 19.45
N LEU A 97 -16.45 53.72 18.52
CA LEU A 97 -16.32 53.47 17.09
C LEU A 97 -14.90 53.04 16.70
N VAL A 98 -13.87 53.69 17.23
CA VAL A 98 -12.47 53.32 16.97
C VAL A 98 -12.17 51.93 17.52
N GLU A 99 -12.66 51.60 18.71
CA GLU A 99 -12.49 50.26 19.30
C GLU A 99 -13.21 49.18 18.46
N LEU A 100 -14.44 49.45 18.02
CA LEU A 100 -15.21 48.56 17.16
C LEU A 100 -14.53 48.35 15.80
N GLN A 101 -13.97 49.40 15.19
CA GLN A 101 -13.21 49.30 13.95
C GLN A 101 -11.96 48.43 14.12
N SER A 102 -11.17 48.66 15.18
CA SER A 102 -10.01 47.81 15.49
C SER A 102 -10.41 46.36 15.74
N ARG A 103 -11.55 46.13 16.41
CA ARG A 103 -12.09 44.79 16.64
C ARG A 103 -12.52 44.12 15.33
N GLN A 104 -13.15 44.86 14.42
CA GLN A 104 -13.54 44.39 13.10
C GLN A 104 -12.30 43.96 12.30
N GLU A 105 -11.28 44.81 12.18
CA GLU A 105 -10.05 44.49 11.45
C GLU A 105 -9.32 43.25 12.01
N ARG A 106 -9.37 43.06 13.34
CA ARG A 106 -8.81 41.86 13.97
C ARG A 106 -9.63 40.61 13.65
N LEU A 107 -10.95 40.72 13.61
CA LEU A 107 -11.83 39.60 13.23
C LEU A 107 -11.64 39.24 11.76
N ASP A 108 -11.55 40.22 10.87
CA ASP A 108 -11.34 40.01 9.43
C ASP A 108 -10.01 39.29 9.16
N ARG A 109 -8.94 39.69 9.85
CA ARG A 109 -7.65 38.97 9.78
C ARG A 109 -7.76 37.51 10.24
N ARG A 110 -8.45 37.26 11.35
CA ARG A 110 -8.67 35.88 11.85
C ARG A 110 -9.51 35.06 10.88
N ILE A 111 -10.52 35.66 10.24
CA ILE A 111 -11.34 35.00 9.22
C ILE A 111 -10.46 34.60 8.03
N ALA A 112 -9.63 35.52 7.53
CA ALA A 112 -8.73 35.24 6.41
C ALA A 112 -7.73 34.12 6.74
N GLU A 113 -7.14 34.13 7.93
CA GLU A 113 -6.26 33.06 8.40
C GLU A 113 -6.98 31.70 8.48
N MET A 114 -8.20 31.68 9.03
CA MET A 114 -8.99 30.45 9.12
C MET A 114 -9.41 29.93 7.74
N GLN A 115 -9.76 30.81 6.80
CA GLN A 115 -10.08 30.44 5.42
C GLN A 115 -8.86 29.84 4.69
N SER A 116 -7.68 30.45 4.85
CA SER A 116 -6.43 29.92 4.29
C SER A 116 -6.11 28.54 4.85
N ARG A 117 -6.24 28.35 6.17
CA ARG A 117 -6.04 27.04 6.82
C ARG A 117 -7.06 26.00 6.36
N ALA A 118 -8.33 26.38 6.20
CA ALA A 118 -9.38 25.49 5.71
C ALA A 118 -9.08 25.04 4.28
N SER A 119 -8.67 25.96 3.40
CA SER A 119 -8.28 25.64 2.02
C SER A 119 -7.07 24.70 1.96
N ALA A 120 -6.02 24.97 2.74
CA ALA A 120 -4.85 24.10 2.81
C ALA A 120 -5.18 22.70 3.32
N THR A 121 -6.03 22.62 4.36
CA THR A 121 -6.50 21.33 4.91
C THR A 121 -7.35 20.58 3.89
N GLY A 122 -8.23 21.28 3.17
CA GLY A 122 -9.03 20.69 2.09
C GLY A 122 -8.17 20.08 0.98
N GLY A 123 -7.12 20.80 0.54
CA GLY A 123 -6.18 20.28 -0.45
C GLY A 123 -5.42 19.03 0.03
N GLU A 124 -5.01 18.99 1.30
CA GLU A 124 -4.35 17.81 1.86
C GLU A 124 -5.31 16.62 1.99
N ILE A 125 -6.58 16.86 2.34
CA ILE A 125 -7.61 15.81 2.37
C ILE A 125 -7.80 15.20 0.98
N GLU A 126 -7.91 16.01 -0.07
CA GLU A 126 -8.05 15.52 -1.45
C GLU A 126 -6.82 14.71 -1.88
N ARG A 127 -5.61 15.18 -1.55
CA ARG A 127 -4.36 14.48 -1.85
C ARG A 127 -4.29 13.12 -1.14
N LEU A 128 -4.64 13.08 0.15
CA LEU A 128 -4.67 11.86 0.93
C LEU A 128 -5.74 10.88 0.43
N ASP A 129 -6.89 11.38 -0.01
CA ASP A 129 -7.94 10.53 -0.57
C ASP A 129 -7.53 9.88 -1.90
N GLN A 130 -6.88 10.65 -2.78
CA GLN A 130 -6.28 10.12 -4.00
C GLN A 130 -5.20 9.07 -3.71
N LEU A 131 -4.34 9.32 -2.73
CA LEU A 131 -3.32 8.36 -2.33
C LEU A 131 -3.95 7.08 -1.75
N ARG A 132 -4.98 7.21 -0.92
CA ARG A 132 -5.75 6.09 -0.37
C ARG A 132 -6.38 5.25 -1.48
N GLN A 133 -6.98 5.89 -2.49
CA GLN A 133 -7.56 5.20 -3.65
C GLN A 133 -6.49 4.39 -4.40
N LYS A 134 -5.32 4.99 -4.68
CA LYS A 134 -4.19 4.31 -5.35
C LYS A 134 -3.69 3.12 -4.54
N LEU A 135 -3.48 3.30 -3.24
CA LEU A 135 -3.04 2.22 -2.35
C LEU A 135 -4.07 1.08 -2.30
N ARG A 136 -5.37 1.40 -2.32
CA ARG A 136 -6.43 0.38 -2.36
C ARG A 136 -6.37 -0.46 -3.63
N THR A 137 -6.10 0.16 -4.79
CA THR A 137 -5.91 -0.57 -6.05
C THR A 137 -4.70 -1.49 -5.99
N VAL A 138 -3.55 -0.99 -5.51
CA VAL A 138 -2.32 -1.80 -5.37
C VAL A 138 -2.54 -2.98 -4.44
N VAL A 139 -3.24 -2.79 -3.31
CA VAL A 139 -3.56 -3.89 -2.38
C VAL A 139 -4.48 -4.93 -3.03
N TYR A 140 -5.45 -4.50 -3.84
CA TYR A 140 -6.34 -5.41 -4.56
C TYR A 140 -5.60 -6.24 -5.61
N GLU A 141 -4.72 -5.61 -6.39
CA GLU A 141 -3.87 -6.27 -7.39
C GLU A 141 -2.94 -7.29 -6.72
N ALA A 142 -2.21 -6.87 -5.69
CA ALA A 142 -1.31 -7.76 -4.95
C ALA A 142 -2.05 -8.94 -4.29
N ASN A 143 -3.27 -8.73 -3.81
CA ASN A 143 -4.07 -9.82 -3.26
C ASN A 143 -4.55 -10.80 -4.35
N THR A 144 -4.91 -10.30 -5.52
CA THR A 144 -5.27 -11.13 -6.67
C THR A 144 -4.09 -12.01 -7.09
N GLU A 145 -2.92 -11.41 -7.27
CA GLU A 145 -1.67 -12.14 -7.58
C GLU A 145 -1.35 -13.19 -6.52
N ARG A 146 -1.51 -12.85 -5.23
CA ARG A 146 -1.29 -13.81 -4.14
C ARG A 146 -2.21 -15.02 -4.23
N VAL A 147 -3.49 -14.82 -4.55
CA VAL A 147 -4.47 -15.92 -4.71
C VAL A 147 -4.12 -16.79 -5.91
N GLU A 148 -3.73 -16.19 -7.04
CA GLU A 148 -3.29 -16.91 -8.23
C GLU A 148 -2.04 -17.76 -7.96
N CYS A 149 -1.02 -17.17 -7.32
CA CYS A 149 0.18 -17.89 -6.92
C CYS A 149 -0.14 -19.04 -5.95
N SER A 150 -1.02 -18.81 -4.97
CA SER A 150 -1.43 -19.86 -4.02
C SER A 150 -2.15 -21.02 -4.72
N SER A 151 -3.02 -20.72 -5.69
CA SER A 151 -3.69 -21.74 -6.50
C SER A 151 -2.68 -22.57 -7.29
N ARG A 152 -1.70 -21.91 -7.92
CA ARG A 152 -0.64 -22.57 -8.68
C ARG A 152 0.25 -23.45 -7.80
N ILE A 153 0.58 -23.00 -6.59
CA ILE A 153 1.33 -23.80 -5.62
C ILE A 153 0.55 -25.08 -5.28
N ASN A 154 -0.75 -24.98 -5.01
CA ASN A 154 -1.58 -26.15 -4.68
C ASN A 154 -1.66 -27.14 -5.84
N GLN A 155 -1.84 -26.65 -7.07
CA GLN A 155 -1.84 -27.51 -8.27
C GLN A 155 -0.51 -28.24 -8.46
N LEU A 156 0.61 -27.54 -8.29
CA LEU A 156 1.94 -28.14 -8.40
C LEU A 156 2.19 -29.16 -7.28
N ALA A 157 1.74 -28.88 -6.07
CA ALA A 157 1.85 -29.82 -4.95
C ALA A 157 1.07 -31.12 -5.23
N GLU A 158 -0.16 -31.03 -5.74
CA GLU A 158 -0.95 -32.19 -6.12
C GLU A 158 -0.28 -33.01 -7.25
N GLN A 159 0.29 -32.33 -8.25
CA GLN A 159 1.05 -33.00 -9.32
C GLN A 159 2.29 -33.71 -8.78
N ILE A 160 3.04 -33.08 -7.88
CA ILE A 160 4.21 -33.67 -7.23
C ILE A 160 3.80 -34.92 -6.45
N ASP A 161 2.71 -34.88 -5.68
CA ASP A 161 2.26 -36.03 -4.91
C ASP A 161 1.79 -37.17 -5.81
N LYS A 162 1.08 -36.88 -6.90
CA LYS A 162 0.75 -37.89 -7.93
C LYS A 162 2.00 -38.56 -8.48
N LEU A 163 2.98 -37.78 -8.92
CA LEU A 163 4.24 -38.29 -9.44
C LEU A 163 5.01 -39.12 -8.40
N LYS A 164 5.02 -38.70 -7.12
CA LYS A 164 5.63 -39.48 -6.03
C LYS A 164 4.95 -40.82 -5.82
N THR A 165 3.64 -40.92 -6.02
CA THR A 165 2.91 -42.20 -5.93
C THR A 165 3.10 -43.09 -7.15
N GLU A 166 3.18 -42.51 -8.35
CA GLU A 166 3.33 -43.26 -9.60
C GLU A 166 4.75 -43.79 -9.82
N MET A 167 5.77 -43.02 -9.44
CA MET A 167 7.17 -43.37 -9.66
C MET A 167 7.61 -44.72 -9.07
N PRO A 168 7.25 -45.11 -7.82
CA PRO A 168 7.58 -46.43 -7.30
C PRO A 168 6.81 -47.56 -8.00
N ILE A 169 5.57 -47.33 -8.46
CA ILE A 169 4.79 -48.32 -9.20
C ILE A 169 5.49 -48.63 -10.52
N ILE A 170 5.83 -47.59 -11.29
CA ILE A 170 6.55 -47.75 -12.55
C ILE A 170 7.94 -48.40 -12.33
N ALA A 171 8.60 -48.09 -11.20
CA ALA A 171 9.87 -48.72 -10.87
C ALA A 171 9.72 -50.22 -10.59
N ALA A 172 8.64 -50.63 -9.88
CA ALA A 172 8.32 -52.02 -9.64
C ALA A 172 7.97 -52.75 -10.94
N ASP A 173 7.09 -52.19 -11.76
CA ASP A 173 6.72 -52.75 -13.07
C ASP A 173 7.94 -52.96 -13.96
N ARG A 174 8.89 -52.01 -13.96
CA ARG A 174 10.16 -52.16 -14.70
C ARG A 174 11.03 -53.29 -14.17
N GLN A 175 11.04 -53.52 -12.85
CA GLN A 175 11.79 -54.62 -12.25
C GLN A 175 11.16 -55.96 -12.60
N ASP A 176 9.83 -56.05 -12.57
CA ASP A 176 9.10 -57.26 -12.92
C ASP A 176 9.29 -57.61 -14.40
N MET A 177 9.15 -56.62 -15.30
CA MET A 177 9.43 -56.81 -16.73
C MET A 177 10.87 -57.25 -17.01
N ALA A 178 11.85 -56.74 -16.26
CA ALA A 178 13.24 -57.17 -16.41
C ALA A 178 13.43 -58.64 -16.01
N ALA A 179 12.79 -59.06 -14.92
CA ALA A 179 12.82 -60.45 -14.46
C ALA A 179 12.12 -61.39 -15.46
N GLU A 180 10.99 -60.98 -16.04
CA GLU A 180 10.29 -61.73 -17.09
C GLU A 180 11.15 -61.91 -18.35
N ILE A 181 11.85 -60.85 -18.78
CA ILE A 181 12.76 -60.91 -19.92
C ILE A 181 13.91 -61.89 -19.66
N GLU A 182 14.51 -61.85 -18.46
CA GLU A 182 15.60 -62.75 -18.09
C GLU A 182 15.14 -64.21 -18.05
N ALA A 183 13.96 -64.47 -17.47
CA ALA A 183 13.35 -65.80 -17.46
C ALA A 183 13.04 -66.31 -18.88
N ALA A 184 12.49 -65.45 -19.74
CA ALA A 184 12.19 -65.79 -21.13
C ALA A 184 13.47 -66.09 -21.93
N ALA A 185 14.54 -65.31 -21.73
CA ALA A 185 15.83 -65.55 -22.37
C ALA A 185 16.45 -66.89 -21.93
N GLN A 186 16.35 -67.22 -20.65
CA GLN A 186 16.82 -68.50 -20.12
C GLN A 186 16.01 -69.67 -20.71
N ALA A 187 14.68 -69.57 -20.75
CA ALA A 187 13.82 -70.58 -21.35
C ALA A 187 14.09 -70.76 -22.86
N GLU A 188 14.34 -69.68 -23.59
CA GLU A 188 14.75 -69.74 -25.01
C GLU A 188 16.07 -70.49 -25.17
N HIS A 189 17.05 -70.21 -24.30
CA HIS A 189 18.35 -70.88 -24.33
C HIS A 189 18.21 -72.38 -24.09
N GLU A 190 17.45 -72.78 -23.07
CA GLU A 190 17.18 -74.19 -22.75
C GLU A 190 16.44 -74.89 -23.90
N ALA A 191 15.43 -74.24 -24.48
CA ALA A 191 14.70 -74.78 -25.63
C ALA A 191 15.61 -74.98 -26.85
N LYS A 192 16.52 -74.03 -27.12
CA LYS A 192 17.53 -74.18 -28.19
C LYS A 192 18.47 -75.35 -27.93
N GLN A 193 18.98 -75.51 -26.71
CA GLN A 193 19.82 -76.65 -26.35
C GLN A 193 19.09 -77.99 -26.53
N ALA A 194 17.84 -78.06 -26.07
CA ALA A 194 17.00 -79.26 -26.22
C ALA A 194 16.72 -79.58 -27.70
N ALA A 195 16.44 -78.55 -28.52
CA ALA A 195 16.25 -78.73 -29.96
C ALA A 195 17.51 -79.28 -30.64
N THR A 196 18.69 -78.73 -30.35
CA THR A 196 19.96 -79.24 -30.90
C THR A 196 20.26 -80.66 -30.43
N GLN A 197 19.91 -81.04 -29.20
CA GLN A 197 20.02 -82.43 -28.75
C GLN A 197 19.07 -83.35 -29.50
N LEU A 198 17.80 -82.96 -29.68
CA LEU A 198 16.82 -83.72 -30.45
C LEU A 198 17.24 -83.91 -31.90
N GLU A 199 17.78 -82.87 -32.55
CA GLU A 199 18.33 -82.96 -33.91
C GLU A 199 19.45 -84.00 -33.99
N ARG A 200 20.44 -83.95 -33.09
CA ARG A 200 21.52 -84.97 -33.05
C ARG A 200 20.99 -86.38 -32.82
N HIS A 201 20.02 -86.54 -31.92
CA HIS A 201 19.40 -87.85 -31.68
C HIS A 201 18.62 -88.34 -32.91
N SER A 202 17.98 -87.45 -33.66
CA SER A 202 17.30 -87.78 -34.91
C SER A 202 18.28 -88.23 -35.98
N GLU A 203 19.37 -87.47 -36.19
CA GLU A 203 20.44 -87.81 -37.13
C GLU A 203 21.09 -89.16 -36.80
N GLN A 204 21.36 -89.42 -35.52
CA GLN A 204 21.89 -90.72 -35.06
C GLN A 204 20.92 -91.87 -35.36
N ARG A 205 19.62 -91.68 -35.10
CA ARG A 205 18.61 -92.69 -35.39
C ARG A 205 18.44 -92.92 -36.89
N GLU A 206 18.48 -91.87 -37.71
CA GLU A 206 18.44 -92.00 -39.17
C GLU A 206 19.65 -92.77 -39.70
N ALA A 207 20.85 -92.51 -39.18
CA ALA A 207 22.04 -93.27 -39.52
C ALA A 207 21.95 -94.74 -39.10
N GLU A 208 21.41 -95.01 -37.91
CA GLU A 208 21.18 -96.38 -37.41
C GLU A 208 20.15 -97.13 -38.27
N VAL A 209 19.04 -96.48 -38.63
CA VAL A 209 18.03 -97.03 -39.56
C VAL A 209 18.63 -97.32 -40.93
N ALA A 210 19.45 -96.41 -41.47
CA ALA A 210 20.13 -96.61 -42.75
C ALA A 210 21.09 -97.82 -42.71
N MET A 211 21.86 -97.95 -41.64
CA MET A 211 22.75 -99.08 -41.41
C MET A 211 21.97 -100.40 -41.30
N LEU A 212 20.91 -100.45 -40.49
CA LEU A 212 20.06 -101.64 -40.32
C LEU A 212 19.40 -102.05 -41.64
N ASN A 213 18.90 -101.08 -42.43
CA ASN A 213 18.34 -101.33 -43.76
C ASN A 213 19.40 -101.90 -44.72
N GLY A 214 20.64 -101.40 -44.67
CA GLY A 214 21.76 -101.95 -45.43
C GLY A 214 22.06 -103.41 -45.06
N GLN A 215 22.14 -103.71 -43.76
CA GLN A 215 22.33 -105.09 -43.27
C GLN A 215 21.18 -106.01 -43.69
N LEU A 216 19.93 -105.52 -43.66
CA LEU A 216 18.74 -106.26 -44.09
C LEU A 216 18.78 -106.59 -45.58
N ALA A 217 19.16 -105.63 -46.43
CA ALA A 217 19.33 -105.84 -47.86
C ALA A 217 20.44 -106.86 -48.17
N GLU A 218 21.55 -106.78 -47.45
CA GLU A 218 22.68 -107.70 -47.59
C GLU A 218 22.33 -109.13 -47.11
N ALA A 219 21.54 -109.24 -46.03
CA ALA A 219 21.01 -110.52 -45.56
C ALA A 219 19.98 -111.11 -46.55
N ALA A 220 19.12 -110.28 -47.14
CA ALA A 220 18.17 -110.70 -48.17
C ALA A 220 18.89 -111.20 -49.44
N SER A 221 19.91 -110.48 -49.91
CA SER A 221 20.73 -110.90 -51.05
C SER A 221 21.44 -112.24 -50.79
N ARG A 222 22.02 -112.44 -49.58
CA ARG A 222 22.61 -113.72 -49.18
C ARG A 222 21.58 -114.85 -49.11
N ARG A 223 20.36 -114.55 -48.66
CA ARG A 223 19.25 -115.51 -48.63
C ARG A 223 18.87 -115.94 -50.06
N ASP A 224 18.74 -114.98 -50.96
CA ASP A 224 18.34 -115.24 -52.35
C ASP A 224 19.45 -116.02 -53.09
N GLN A 225 20.72 -115.66 -52.92
CA GLN A 225 21.87 -116.44 -53.43
C GLN A 225 21.84 -117.90 -52.95
N ARG A 226 21.65 -118.12 -51.64
CA ARG A 226 21.53 -119.48 -51.11
C ARG A 226 20.29 -120.23 -51.63
N ALA A 227 19.20 -119.53 -51.90
CA ALA A 227 18.01 -120.12 -52.49
C ALA A 227 18.24 -120.54 -53.95
N ASP A 228 18.97 -119.73 -54.72
CA ASP A 228 19.41 -120.07 -56.07
C ASP A 228 20.37 -121.26 -56.07
N GLU A 229 21.39 -121.26 -55.20
CA GLU A 229 22.32 -122.40 -54.99
C GLU A 229 21.57 -123.68 -54.62
N LEU A 230 20.58 -123.60 -53.71
CA LEU A 230 19.74 -124.73 -53.33
C LEU A 230 18.93 -125.24 -54.54
N THR A 231 18.43 -124.32 -55.38
CA THR A 231 17.66 -124.66 -56.58
C THR A 231 18.55 -125.34 -57.62
N GLU A 232 19.77 -124.83 -57.86
CA GLU A 232 20.76 -125.47 -58.73
C GLU A 232 21.16 -126.86 -58.23
N LEU A 233 21.42 -127.02 -56.93
CA LEU A 233 21.72 -128.31 -56.31
C LEU A 233 20.56 -129.30 -56.47
N LYS A 234 19.30 -128.85 -56.30
CA LYS A 234 18.11 -129.69 -56.53
C LYS A 234 17.99 -130.11 -58.00
N VAL A 235 18.23 -129.21 -58.95
CA VAL A 235 18.22 -129.54 -60.39
C VAL A 235 19.35 -130.52 -60.73
N ALA A 236 20.55 -130.33 -60.17
CA ALA A 236 21.67 -131.23 -60.36
C ALA A 236 21.40 -132.62 -59.78
N LEU A 237 20.78 -132.70 -58.59
CA LEU A 237 20.32 -133.95 -57.99
C LEU A 237 19.29 -134.66 -58.89
N GLY A 238 18.28 -133.93 -59.38
CA GLY A 238 17.29 -134.50 -60.31
C GLY A 238 17.90 -135.03 -61.61
N ARG A 239 18.92 -134.34 -62.16
CA ARG A 239 19.68 -134.83 -63.33
C ARG A 239 20.55 -136.06 -63.03
N ALA A 240 21.05 -136.20 -61.80
CA ALA A 240 21.78 -137.38 -61.37
C ALA A 240 20.84 -138.58 -61.20
N GLU A 241 19.66 -138.36 -60.64
CA GLU A 241 18.60 -139.36 -60.47
C GLU A 241 18.03 -139.83 -61.83
N GLU A 242 17.86 -138.94 -62.82
CA GLU A 242 17.45 -139.32 -64.19
C GLU A 242 18.54 -140.13 -64.94
N LYS A 243 19.83 -139.87 -64.66
CA LYS A 243 20.94 -140.66 -65.22
C LYS A 243 21.11 -142.03 -64.58
N GLU A 244 20.55 -142.26 -63.40
CA GLU A 244 20.49 -143.58 -62.76
C GLU A 244 19.30 -144.42 -63.24
N GLN A 245 18.32 -143.81 -63.94
CA GLN A 245 17.13 -144.48 -64.47
C GLN A 245 17.14 -144.69 -66.01
N SER A 246 18.21 -144.30 -66.71
CA SER A 246 18.53 -144.73 -68.09
C SER A 246 19.67 -145.72 -68.11
#